data_AF-A0A4P2VD26-F1
#
_entry.id   AF-A0A4P2VD26-F1
#
_cell.length_a   1.000
_cell.length_b   1.000
_cell.length_c   1.000
_cell.angle_alpha   90.00
_cell.angle_beta   90.00
_cell.angle_gamma   90.00
#
_symmetry.space_group_name_H-M   'P 1'
#
loop_
_entity.id
_entity.type
_entity.pdbx_description
1 polymer ?
#
loop_
_entity_poly.entity_id
_entity_poly.type
_entity_poly.pdbx_seq_one_letter_code
_entity_poly.pdbx_strand_id
1 'polypeptide(L)'
;MPLRPGVWTRVDRGSFEEAIEARMREVEARAEAAACAAPGLELMLVPFSRELRILPRELEDSLFLLMPRGPIYGFEAVAAAPGGGTVPLGAMVIVGIYDERSGEGVLVEDNWIDAQLMEVEDLLRTAADQRQRDAM
;
A
#
# COMPACT_ATOMS: atom_id res chain seq x y z
N MET A 1 13.42 6.70 20.19
CA MET A 1 12.63 5.48 20.48
C MET A 1 12.65 4.62 19.23
N PRO A 2 12.65 3.28 19.32
CA PRO A 2 12.54 2.44 18.12
C PRO A 2 11.18 2.68 17.45
N LEU A 3 11.16 2.69 16.11
CA LEU A 3 9.94 2.80 15.31
C LEU A 3 9.03 1.61 15.62
N ARG A 4 7.75 1.88 15.94
CA ARG A 4 6.76 0.85 16.24
C ARG A 4 5.53 1.03 15.35
N PRO A 5 4.92 -0.05 14.85
CA PRO A 5 3.66 0.04 14.13
C PRO A 5 2.58 0.75 14.96
N GLY A 6 1.77 1.58 14.29
CA GLY A 6 0.67 2.34 14.90
C GLY A 6 1.08 3.56 15.73
N VAL A 7 2.38 3.79 15.95
CA VAL A 7 2.88 4.89 16.80
C VAL A 7 3.68 5.88 15.97
N TRP A 8 3.20 7.13 15.91
CA TRP A 8 3.97 8.25 15.40
C TRP A 8 5.25 8.43 16.22
N THR A 9 6.38 8.28 15.55
CA THR A 9 7.69 8.27 16.20
C THR A 9 8.61 9.23 15.49
N ARG A 10 9.25 10.13 16.24
CA ARG A 10 10.31 10.98 15.71
C ARG A 10 11.50 10.15 15.25
N VAL A 11 11.87 10.29 13.98
CA VAL A 11 12.90 9.50 13.29
C VAL A 11 13.41 10.30 12.09
N ASP A 12 14.69 10.15 11.74
CA ASP A 12 15.18 10.75 10.50
C ASP A 12 14.65 9.97 9.28
N ARG A 13 14.62 10.65 8.12
CA ARG A 13 14.04 10.10 6.91
C ARG A 13 14.74 8.83 6.41
N GLY A 14 16.08 8.77 6.50
CA GLY A 14 16.84 7.61 6.03
C GLY A 14 16.53 6.36 6.86
N SER A 15 16.57 6.49 8.19
CA SER A 15 16.21 5.40 9.11
C SER A 15 14.75 4.96 8.95
N PHE A 16 13.84 5.89 8.63
CA PHE A 16 12.45 5.53 8.34
C PHE A 16 12.31 4.77 7.03
N GLU A 17 12.98 5.20 5.97
CA GLU A 17 12.95 4.54 4.66
C GLU A 17 13.55 3.12 4.73
N GLU A 18 14.61 2.91 5.50
CA GLU A 18 15.14 1.55 5.77
C GLU A 18 14.11 0.64 6.46
N ALA A 19 13.37 1.18 7.43
CA ALA A 19 12.30 0.45 8.11
C ALA A 19 11.12 0.17 7.18
N ILE A 20 10.78 1.11 6.30
CA ILE A 20 9.77 0.92 5.24
C ILE A 20 10.21 -0.18 4.28
N GLU A 21 11.46 -0.21 3.82
CA GLU A 21 11.94 -1.25 2.92
C GLU A 21 11.88 -2.65 3.55
N ALA A 22 12.23 -2.77 4.83
CA ALA A 22 12.09 -4.03 5.56
C ALA A 22 10.61 -4.43 5.65
N ARG A 23 9.74 -3.46 5.95
CA ARG A 23 8.31 -3.69 6.08
C ARG A 23 7.64 -4.04 4.75
N MET A 24 8.03 -3.39 3.65
CA MET A 24 7.54 -3.67 2.30
C MET A 24 7.86 -5.12 1.90
N ARG A 25 9.07 -5.61 2.19
CA ARG A 25 9.44 -7.02 1.97
C ARG A 25 8.60 -8.00 2.78
N GLU A 26 8.27 -7.67 4.03
CA GLU A 26 7.37 -8.49 4.85
C GLU A 26 5.96 -8.55 4.25
N VAL A 27 5.45 -7.42 3.73
CA VAL A 27 4.13 -7.35 3.08
C VAL A 27 4.11 -8.14 1.77
N GLU A 28 5.15 -8.05 0.94
CA GLU A 28 5.28 -8.87 -0.27
C GLU A 28 5.26 -10.36 0.07
N ALA A 29 6.06 -10.81 1.04
CA ALA A 29 6.09 -12.21 1.45
C ALA A 29 4.72 -12.71 1.97
N ARG A 30 3.97 -11.85 2.69
CA ARG A 30 2.61 -12.15 3.13
C ARG A 30 1.64 -12.24 1.96
N ALA A 31 1.72 -11.29 1.04
CA ALA A 31 0.87 -11.27 -0.16
C ALA A 31 1.13 -12.50 -1.04
N GLU A 32 2.39 -12.91 -1.21
CA GLU A 32 2.76 -14.14 -1.92
C GLU A 32 2.20 -15.38 -1.22
N ALA A 33 2.31 -15.48 0.10
CA ALA A 33 1.76 -16.59 0.87
C ALA A 33 0.22 -16.65 0.79
N ALA A 34 -0.42 -15.49 0.65
CA ALA A 34 -1.87 -15.37 0.56
C ALA A 34 -2.41 -15.43 -0.89
N ALA A 35 -1.56 -15.24 -1.90
CA ALA A 35 -1.85 -15.29 -3.34
C ALA A 35 -2.15 -16.72 -3.83
N CYS A 36 -3.21 -17.32 -3.28
CA CYS A 36 -3.74 -18.63 -3.61
C CYS A 36 -5.19 -18.53 -4.14
N ALA A 37 -5.60 -17.34 -4.59
CA ALA A 37 -7.03 -17.00 -4.67
C ALA A 37 -7.64 -16.94 -6.09
N ALA A 38 -6.85 -16.86 -7.17
CA ALA A 38 -7.41 -16.58 -8.51
C ALA A 38 -6.73 -17.38 -9.63
N PRO A 39 -7.28 -18.53 -10.05
CA PRO A 39 -6.78 -19.26 -11.20
C PRO A 39 -6.82 -18.38 -12.47
N GLY A 40 -5.66 -18.16 -13.10
CA GLY A 40 -5.55 -17.43 -14.36
C GLY A 40 -5.25 -15.93 -14.25
N LEU A 41 -4.99 -15.41 -13.04
CA LEU A 41 -4.40 -14.09 -12.80
C LEU A 41 -3.34 -14.19 -11.69
N GLU A 42 -2.25 -13.44 -11.83
CA GLU A 42 -1.22 -13.28 -10.82
C GLU A 42 -1.35 -11.93 -10.13
N LEU A 43 -1.18 -11.88 -8.80
CA LEU A 43 -1.09 -10.63 -8.06
C LEU A 43 0.32 -10.08 -8.18
N MET A 44 0.43 -8.82 -8.59
CA MET A 44 1.66 -8.03 -8.53
C MET A 44 1.46 -6.84 -7.61
N LEU A 45 2.43 -6.60 -6.73
CA LEU A 45 2.48 -5.41 -5.89
C LEU A 45 3.52 -4.45 -6.47
N VAL A 46 3.09 -3.29 -6.94
CA VAL A 46 3.98 -2.28 -7.53
C VAL A 46 4.31 -1.23 -6.47
N PRO A 47 5.58 -1.12 -6.02
CA PRO A 47 5.94 -0.20 -4.95
C PRO A 47 5.72 1.26 -5.37
N PHE A 48 5.24 2.09 -4.44
CA PHE A 48 5.16 3.53 -4.61
C PHE A 48 5.63 4.28 -3.36
N SER A 49 6.11 5.50 -3.59
CA SER A 49 6.28 6.52 -2.58
C SER A 49 5.73 7.82 -3.17
N ARG A 50 4.65 8.34 -2.58
CA ARG A 50 3.95 9.52 -3.13
C ARG A 50 3.45 10.42 -2.02
N GLU A 51 3.61 11.73 -2.21
CA GLU A 51 2.87 12.73 -1.46
C GLU A 51 1.41 12.69 -1.97
N LEU A 52 0.48 12.14 -1.18
CA LEU A 52 -0.93 12.24 -1.53
C LEU A 52 -1.44 13.62 -1.12
N ARG A 53 -1.77 14.43 -2.12
CA ARG A 53 -2.57 15.63 -1.93
C ARG A 53 -4.03 15.23 -1.84
N ILE A 54 -4.49 14.99 -0.62
CA ILE A 54 -5.86 14.54 -0.35
C ILE A 54 -6.84 15.72 -0.47
N LEU A 55 -6.36 16.97 -0.39
CA LEU A 55 -7.18 18.17 -0.47
C LEU A 55 -6.66 19.17 -1.52
N PRO A 56 -7.55 20.03 -2.07
CA PRO A 56 -7.14 21.23 -2.78
C PRO A 56 -6.20 22.08 -1.92
N ARG A 57 -5.23 22.76 -2.56
CA ARG A 57 -4.14 23.49 -1.89
C ARG A 57 -4.65 24.52 -0.86
N GLU A 58 -5.76 25.17 -1.15
CA GLU A 58 -6.37 26.17 -0.27
C GLU A 58 -6.93 25.56 1.04
N LEU A 59 -7.36 24.29 0.99
CA LEU A 59 -7.86 23.54 2.14
C LEU A 59 -6.74 22.84 2.92
N GLU A 60 -5.67 22.42 2.24
CA GLU A 60 -4.48 21.86 2.89
C GLU A 60 -3.87 22.85 3.91
N ASP A 61 -3.85 24.14 3.56
CA ASP A 61 -3.33 25.21 4.43
C ASP A 61 -4.24 25.57 5.60
N SER A 62 -5.52 25.18 5.54
CA SER A 62 -6.51 25.45 6.58
C SER A 62 -6.70 24.27 7.54
N LEU A 63 -6.52 23.04 7.07
CA LEU A 63 -6.64 21.78 7.83
C LEU A 63 -5.27 21.19 8.22
N PHE A 64 -4.23 22.01 8.15
CA PHE A 64 -2.81 21.65 8.27
C PHE A 64 -2.38 20.93 9.56
N LEU A 65 -3.23 20.89 10.59
CA LEU A 65 -2.97 20.17 11.84
C LEU A 65 -3.44 18.71 11.82
N LEU A 66 -4.20 18.31 10.79
CA LEU A 66 -4.93 17.03 10.79
C LEU A 66 -4.44 16.05 9.70
N MET A 67 -3.57 16.46 8.79
CA MET A 67 -3.09 15.59 7.71
C MET A 67 -1.55 15.53 7.65
N PRO A 68 -0.95 14.33 7.56
CA PRO A 68 0.48 14.18 7.30
C PRO A 68 0.85 14.82 5.96
N ARG A 69 1.95 15.59 5.89
CA ARG A 69 2.36 16.33 4.69
C ARG A 69 3.58 15.72 3.97
N GLY A 70 3.86 14.45 4.17
CA GLY A 70 4.96 13.77 3.49
C GLY A 70 4.54 12.51 2.73
N PRO A 71 5.52 11.71 2.28
CA PRO A 71 5.27 10.56 1.44
C PRO A 71 4.51 9.46 2.20
N ILE A 72 3.54 8.89 1.49
CA ILE A 72 2.93 7.61 1.82
C ILE A 72 3.68 6.55 1.03
N TYR A 73 4.08 5.49 1.72
CA TYR A 73 4.79 4.37 1.16
C TYR A 73 3.88 3.14 1.14
N GLY A 74 3.96 2.38 0.06
CA GLY A 74 3.13 1.20 -0.08
C GLY A 74 3.20 0.57 -1.45
N PHE A 75 2.15 -0.15 -1.80
CA PHE A 75 2.02 -0.85 -3.07
C PHE A 75 0.72 -0.51 -3.77
N GLU A 76 0.75 -0.41 -5.09
CA GLU A 76 -0.43 -0.50 -5.94
C GLU A 76 -0.64 -1.98 -6.33
N ALA A 77 -1.85 -2.49 -6.10
CA ALA A 77 -2.19 -3.86 -6.46
C ALA A 77 -2.58 -3.95 -7.93
N VAL A 78 -1.91 -4.84 -8.66
CA VAL A 78 -2.06 -5.04 -10.09
C VAL A 78 -2.31 -6.52 -10.36
N ALA A 79 -3.29 -6.82 -11.21
CA ALA A 79 -3.50 -8.16 -11.73
C ALA A 79 -2.73 -8.34 -13.05
N ALA A 80 -1.97 -9.43 -13.17
CA ALA A 80 -1.26 -9.81 -14.38
C ALA A 80 -1.86 -11.08 -14.98
N ALA A 81 -2.11 -11.07 -16.29
CA ALA A 81 -2.64 -12.22 -17.00
C ALA A 81 -1.51 -13.11 -17.57
N PRO A 82 -1.68 -14.46 -17.57
CA PRO A 82 -0.81 -15.36 -18.30
C PRO A 82 -0.80 -15.00 -19.80
N GLY A 83 0.37 -14.71 -20.35
CA GLY A 83 0.54 -14.31 -21.76
C GLY A 83 0.74 -12.81 -22.00
N GLY A 84 0.77 -11.99 -20.94
CA GLY A 84 1.08 -10.57 -20.99
C GLY A 84 -0.15 -9.68 -20.95
N GLY A 85 -0.08 -8.64 -20.12
CA GLY A 85 -1.16 -7.71 -19.86
C GLY A 85 -1.36 -7.52 -18.36
N THR A 86 -1.30 -6.27 -17.92
CA THR A 86 -1.51 -5.88 -16.52
C THR A 86 -2.74 -4.97 -16.42
N VAL A 87 -3.51 -5.14 -15.36
CA VAL A 87 -4.70 -4.32 -15.06
C VAL A 87 -4.59 -3.86 -13.60
N PRO A 88 -4.63 -2.55 -13.33
CA PRO A 88 -4.66 -2.07 -11.95
C PRO A 88 -5.97 -2.51 -11.30
N LEU A 89 -5.89 -3.05 -10.07
CA LEU A 89 -7.07 -3.45 -9.30
C LEU A 89 -7.75 -2.25 -8.64
N GLY A 90 -7.09 -1.09 -8.62
CA GLY A 90 -7.58 0.12 -7.96
C GLY A 90 -7.43 0.11 -6.44
N ALA A 91 -6.69 -0.87 -5.89
CA ALA A 91 -6.39 -0.98 -4.47
C ALA A 91 -4.93 -0.61 -4.17
N MET A 92 -4.72 -0.02 -2.99
CA MET A 92 -3.40 0.29 -2.46
C MET A 92 -3.20 -0.41 -1.13
N VAL A 93 -1.98 -0.90 -0.90
CA VAL A 93 -1.54 -1.43 0.41
C VAL A 93 -0.57 -0.42 1.00
N ILE A 94 -1.04 0.39 1.95
CA ILE A 94 -0.26 1.40 2.65
C ILE A 94 0.55 0.73 3.76
N VAL A 95 1.86 1.01 3.76
CA VAL A 95 2.83 0.40 4.67
C VAL A 95 3.32 1.38 5.72
N GLY A 96 3.38 2.67 5.38
CA GLY A 96 3.71 3.71 6.34
C GLY A 96 3.64 5.10 5.76
N ILE A 97 3.73 6.08 6.66
CA ILE A 97 3.60 7.50 6.34
C ILE A 97 4.71 8.24 7.08
N TYR A 98 5.39 9.13 6.37
CA TYR A 98 6.34 10.07 6.98
C TYR A 98 5.78 11.49 6.89
N ASP A 99 5.87 12.25 7.98
CA ASP A 99 5.56 13.67 8.00
C ASP A 99 6.84 14.49 8.10
N GLU A 100 7.22 15.10 6.98
CA GLU A 100 8.46 15.87 6.87
C GLU A 100 8.51 17.09 7.80
N ARG A 101 7.34 17.62 8.18
CA ARG A 101 7.25 18.82 9.02
C ARG A 101 7.58 18.52 10.48
N SER A 102 7.00 17.45 11.03
CA SER A 102 7.27 17.02 12.41
C SER A 102 8.57 16.21 12.51
N GLY A 103 9.01 15.60 11.40
CA GLY A 103 10.07 14.60 11.40
C GLY A 103 9.63 13.31 12.10
N GLU A 104 8.34 12.99 11.99
CA GLU A 104 7.74 11.80 12.58
C GLU A 104 7.28 10.85 11.47
N GLY A 105 7.47 9.55 11.71
CA GLY A 105 6.97 8.49 10.83
C GLY A 105 6.10 7.50 11.60
N VAL A 106 5.19 6.86 10.90
CA VAL A 106 4.36 5.76 11.41
C VAL A 106 4.39 4.60 10.43
N LEU A 107 4.61 3.39 10.95
CA LEU A 107 4.39 2.15 10.21
C LEU A 107 2.95 1.68 10.44
N VAL A 108 2.32 1.12 9.42
CA VAL A 108 0.98 0.54 9.53
C VAL A 108 1.03 -0.79 10.29
N GLU A 109 0.08 -0.97 11.22
CA GLU A 109 -0.06 -2.17 12.04
C GLU A 109 -0.38 -3.42 11.20
N ASP A 110 0.02 -4.59 11.70
CA ASP A 110 -0.14 -5.87 10.98
C ASP A 110 -1.59 -6.19 10.63
N ASN A 111 -2.53 -5.92 11.53
CA ASN A 111 -3.96 -6.16 11.32
C ASN A 111 -4.54 -5.29 10.20
N TRP A 112 -4.07 -4.04 10.06
CA TRP A 112 -4.46 -3.15 8.98
C TRP A 112 -3.82 -3.55 7.65
N ILE A 113 -2.60 -4.08 7.66
CA ILE A 113 -2.01 -4.70 6.47
C ILE A 113 -2.83 -5.92 6.04
N ASP A 114 -3.15 -6.83 6.96
CA ASP A 114 -3.97 -8.01 6.66
C ASP A 114 -5.32 -7.63 6.05
N ALA A 115 -6.00 -6.64 6.63
CA ALA A 115 -7.27 -6.16 6.09
C ALA A 115 -7.15 -5.62 4.66
N GLN A 116 -6.09 -4.86 4.36
CA GLN A 116 -5.83 -4.37 3.00
C GLN A 116 -5.51 -5.51 2.02
N LEU A 117 -4.74 -6.52 2.45
CA LEU A 117 -4.43 -7.68 1.61
C LEU A 117 -5.68 -8.52 1.32
N MET A 118 -6.56 -8.71 2.31
CA MET A 118 -7.85 -9.37 2.10
C MET A 118 -8.71 -8.66 1.06
N GLU A 119 -8.77 -7.32 1.08
CA GLU A 119 -9.48 -6.53 0.07
C GLU A 119 -8.87 -6.70 -1.33
N VAL A 120 -7.53 -6.71 -1.42
CA VAL A 120 -6.81 -6.98 -2.68
C VAL A 120 -7.15 -8.38 -3.22
N GLU A 121 -7.23 -9.39 -2.36
CA GLU A 121 -7.62 -10.75 -2.75
C GLU A 121 -9.07 -10.84 -3.25
N ASP A 122 -10.01 -10.12 -2.63
CA ASP A 122 -11.39 -10.04 -3.08
C ASP A 122 -11.51 -9.39 -4.47
N LEU A 123 -10.74 -8.32 -4.70
CA LEU A 123 -10.69 -7.63 -5.99
C LEU A 123 -10.05 -8.51 -7.07
N LEU A 124 -8.96 -9.22 -6.75
CA LEU A 124 -8.31 -10.13 -7.68
C LEU A 124 -9.24 -11.27 -8.12
N ARG A 125 -9.99 -11.86 -7.17
CA ARG A 125 -11.02 -12.87 -7.48
C ARG A 125 -12.10 -12.32 -8.38
N THR A 126 -12.62 -11.14 -8.07
CA THR A 126 -13.64 -10.47 -8.89
C THR A 126 -13.15 -10.21 -10.32
N ALA A 127 -11.89 -9.77 -10.48
CA ALA A 127 -11.27 -9.54 -11.77
C ALA A 127 -11.11 -10.85 -12.57
N ALA A 128 -10.74 -11.95 -11.91
CA ALA A 128 -10.63 -13.27 -12.54
C ALA A 128 -11.99 -13.76 -13.05
N ASP A 129 -13.05 -13.65 -12.23
CA ASP A 129 -14.41 -14.05 -12.58
C ASP A 129 -14.98 -13.24 -13.74
N GLN A 130 -14.65 -11.94 -13.81
CA GLN A 130 -15.04 -11.10 -14.95
C GLN A 130 -14.33 -11.55 -16.23
N ARG A 131 -13.02 -11.79 -16.16
CA ARG A 131 -12.23 -12.24 -17.31
C ARG A 131 -12.69 -13.59 -17.86
N GLN A 132 -13.05 -14.52 -16.98
CA GLN A 132 -13.61 -15.82 -17.40
C GLN A 132 -14.93 -15.65 -18.16
N ARG A 133 -15.80 -14.73 -17.72
CA ARG A 133 -17.06 -14.42 -18.41
C ARG A 133 -16.84 -13.78 -19.77
N ASP A 134 -15.86 -12.88 -19.90
CA ASP A 134 -15.56 -12.19 -21.17
C ASP A 134 -14.92 -13.12 -22.21
N ALA A 135 -14.36 -14.26 -21.79
CA ALA A 135 -13.74 -15.26 -22.65
C ALA A 135 -14.71 -16.36 -23.15
N MET A 136 -15.95 -16.39 -22.66
CA MET A 136 -17.03 -17.30 -23.07
C MET A 136 -17.94 -16.66 -24.12
#